data_AF-A0A6C2DS25-F1
#
_entry.id   AF-A0A6C2DS25-F1
#
_cell.length_a   1.000
_cell.length_b   1.000
_cell.length_c   1.000
_cell.angle_alpha   90.00
_cell.angle_beta   90.00
_cell.angle_gamma   90.00
#
_symmetry.space_group_name_H-M   'P 1'
#
loop_
_entity.id
_entity.type
_entity.pdbx_description
1 polymer ?
#
loop_
_entity_poly.entity_id
_entity_poly.type
_entity_poly.pdbx_seq_one_letter_code
_entity_poly.pdbx_strand_id
1 'polypeptide(L)'
;MNFNPQLCRNESEVESKLIVQYLLPMLGYDASKWHQEVALGSIRLDFLALISPIIPASPDAFPKAFPKAFPKICVVMEAKHPKQNLNFHVRRLRRYLSNLQVLYGVLTNGKDFRIYELEGDGINLIFQCQGSEIADKIPKIKDIIGRDKLAGLEASQSQSSIDFPIPIKTITLPSEPISLVTSESITMKTIAIYHNKGGVGKTTTTINLAAAMSRKGLKVLIIDLDSQANTTYAAGLMKFANEDDDILKDCNVYNVIHYPRSNYIPEIALKGSFTYPEVDVIPAHINLIWQENTLVDQESSKFQLVKKLELVKDKYDVVLIDTPPSLNLYAKIALIACDYLIIPSDLKPFANEGLRNVRNFIQEIDEFRSYTNRNGIKVLGVLPSKILTNANYIKATLPKQEKVIAERYGFPVLETRIFQREDLSRAVDNFILEGDIQTPDPKSIFDFKPDSISAAEFEELANEILSKIGMRP
;
A
#
# COMPACT_ATOMS: atom_id res chain seq x y z
N MET A 1 -8.47 17.04 42.40
CA MET A 1 -7.82 15.75 42.10
C MET A 1 -7.10 15.92 40.77
N ASN A 2 -5.79 15.66 40.70
CA ASN A 2 -5.10 15.59 39.41
C ASN A 2 -5.69 14.41 38.63
N PHE A 3 -6.26 14.69 37.45
CA PHE A 3 -6.72 13.66 36.54
C PHE A 3 -5.53 12.76 36.16
N ASN A 4 -5.66 11.44 36.33
CA ASN A 4 -4.64 10.49 35.92
C ASN A 4 -5.07 9.79 34.61
N PRO A 5 -4.49 10.16 33.46
CA PRO A 5 -4.86 9.63 32.15
C PRO A 5 -4.62 8.13 31.97
N GLN A 6 -3.75 7.53 32.79
CA GLN A 6 -3.49 6.08 32.73
C GLN A 6 -4.66 5.23 33.21
N LEU A 7 -5.64 5.84 33.90
CA LEU A 7 -6.83 5.16 34.39
C LEU A 7 -7.95 5.07 33.35
N CYS A 8 -7.77 5.68 32.17
CA CYS A 8 -8.71 5.49 31.05
C CYS A 8 -8.73 4.02 30.63
N ARG A 9 -9.93 3.47 30.47
CA ARG A 9 -10.17 2.05 30.19
C ARG A 9 -10.43 1.76 28.72
N ASN A 10 -10.92 2.75 27.98
CA ASN A 10 -11.28 2.66 26.56
C ASN A 10 -10.98 3.99 25.85
N GLU A 11 -11.14 3.99 24.52
CA GLU A 11 -10.89 5.16 23.65
C GLU A 11 -11.77 6.36 24.03
N SER A 12 -13.08 6.14 24.23
CA SER A 12 -14.03 7.18 24.63
C SER A 12 -13.64 7.90 25.94
N GLU A 13 -13.03 7.20 26.91
CA GLU A 13 -12.51 7.84 28.12
C GLU A 13 -11.24 8.67 27.87
N VAL A 14 -10.38 8.26 26.93
CA VAL A 14 -9.23 9.06 26.50
C VAL A 14 -9.72 10.36 25.84
N GLU A 15 -10.72 10.25 24.97
CA GLU A 15 -11.34 11.41 24.33
C GLU A 15 -12.01 12.36 25.32
N SER A 16 -12.99 11.86 26.07
CA SER A 16 -13.83 12.68 26.92
C SER A 16 -13.11 13.20 28.17
N LYS A 17 -12.32 12.36 28.86
CA LYS A 17 -11.70 12.72 30.13
C LYS A 17 -10.33 13.38 29.96
N LEU A 18 -9.47 12.82 29.09
CA LEU A 18 -8.14 13.39 28.86
C LEU A 18 -8.20 14.60 27.92
N ILE A 19 -8.76 14.44 26.71
CA ILE A 19 -8.69 15.52 25.71
C ILE A 19 -9.66 16.65 26.07
N VAL A 20 -10.95 16.34 26.19
CA VAL A 20 -12.01 17.35 26.34
C VAL A 20 -12.03 17.98 27.74
N GLN A 21 -12.08 17.18 28.80
CA GLN A 21 -12.24 17.71 30.17
C GLN A 21 -10.95 18.28 30.77
N TYR A 22 -9.78 17.80 30.33
CA TYR A 22 -8.50 18.15 30.96
C TYR A 22 -7.56 18.94 30.03
N LEU A 23 -7.16 18.37 28.90
CA LEU A 23 -6.09 18.91 28.07
C LEU A 23 -6.49 20.22 27.38
N LEU A 24 -7.61 20.24 26.65
CA LEU A 24 -8.05 21.42 25.89
C LEU A 24 -8.26 22.66 26.77
N PRO A 25 -8.96 22.59 27.94
CA PRO A 25 -9.07 23.72 28.86
C PRO A 25 -7.71 24.18 29.39
N MET A 26 -6.82 23.24 29.73
CA MET A 26 -5.48 23.58 30.19
C MET A 26 -4.70 24.31 29.10
N LEU A 27 -4.81 23.90 27.83
CA LEU A 27 -4.13 24.54 26.70
C LEU A 27 -4.76 25.89 26.26
N GLY A 28 -5.85 26.32 26.91
CA GLY A 28 -6.52 27.59 26.65
C GLY A 28 -7.60 27.54 25.56
N TYR A 29 -8.02 26.34 25.15
CA TYR A 29 -9.12 26.15 24.20
C TYR A 29 -10.44 26.00 24.96
N ASP A 30 -11.34 26.97 24.77
CA ASP A 30 -12.71 26.87 25.28
C ASP A 30 -13.60 26.02 24.34
N ALA A 31 -14.81 25.69 24.80
CA ALA A 31 -15.74 24.81 24.06
C ALA A 31 -16.17 25.33 22.69
N SER A 32 -15.98 26.63 22.38
CA SER A 32 -16.27 27.19 21.05
C SER A 32 -15.10 27.05 20.06
N LYS A 33 -13.96 26.54 20.52
CA LYS A 33 -12.69 26.54 19.80
C LYS A 33 -12.15 25.14 19.51
N TRP A 34 -12.96 24.11 19.68
CA TRP A 34 -12.60 22.77 19.23
C TRP A 34 -13.83 22.03 18.72
N HIS A 35 -13.58 21.07 17.84
CA HIS A 35 -14.60 20.23 17.23
C HIS A 35 -14.17 18.77 17.34
N GLN A 36 -15.13 17.90 17.63
CA GLN A 36 -14.94 16.44 17.70
C GLN A 36 -15.54 15.79 16.45
N GLU A 37 -15.00 14.62 16.05
CA GLU A 37 -15.48 13.82 14.91
C GLU A 37 -15.59 14.64 13.61
N VAL A 38 -14.55 15.40 13.31
CA VAL A 38 -14.54 16.34 12.18
C VAL A 38 -14.34 15.59 10.87
N ALA A 39 -15.34 15.62 10.00
CA ALA A 39 -15.27 15.09 8.64
C ALA A 39 -14.89 16.19 7.63
N LEU A 40 -13.72 16.07 7.01
CA LEU A 40 -13.21 16.96 5.96
C LEU A 40 -12.91 16.14 4.71
N GLY A 41 -13.87 16.05 3.79
CA GLY A 41 -13.78 15.15 2.64
C GLY A 41 -13.64 13.68 3.09
N SER A 42 -12.54 13.04 2.74
CA SER A 42 -12.22 11.67 3.17
C SER A 42 -11.48 11.58 4.51
N ILE A 43 -11.11 12.71 5.12
CA ILE A 43 -10.42 12.77 6.41
C ILE A 43 -11.46 12.76 7.53
N ARG A 44 -11.26 11.90 8.53
CA ARG A 44 -12.02 11.90 9.78
C ARG A 44 -11.05 12.09 10.93
N LEU A 45 -11.14 13.24 11.58
CA LEU A 45 -10.33 13.59 12.74
C LEU A 45 -11.13 13.31 14.01
N ASP A 46 -10.46 12.77 15.02
CA ASP A 46 -11.09 12.63 16.34
C ASP A 46 -11.33 14.03 16.94
N PHE A 47 -10.32 14.91 16.88
CA PHE A 47 -10.43 16.31 17.33
C PHE A 47 -9.67 17.30 16.47
N LEU A 48 -10.22 18.51 16.38
CA LEU A 48 -9.59 19.69 15.78
C LEU A 48 -9.71 20.88 16.73
N ALA A 49 -8.59 21.43 17.18
CA ALA A 49 -8.55 22.61 18.05
C ALA A 49 -8.10 23.85 17.27
N LEU A 50 -8.89 24.92 17.35
CA LEU A 50 -8.78 26.14 16.54
C LEU A 50 -8.39 27.34 17.42
N ILE A 51 -7.60 28.27 16.87
CA ILE A 51 -7.24 29.51 17.58
C ILE A 51 -8.41 30.51 17.59
N SER A 52 -9.06 30.61 16.43
CA SER A 52 -10.21 31.47 16.16
C SER A 52 -11.41 30.60 15.78
N PRO A 53 -12.62 30.89 16.29
CA PRO A 53 -13.80 30.13 15.94
C PRO A 53 -14.08 30.26 14.44
N ILE A 54 -14.20 29.14 13.74
CA ILE A 54 -14.76 29.13 12.39
C ILE A 54 -16.26 29.35 12.58
N ILE A 55 -16.80 30.47 12.08
CA ILE A 55 -18.26 30.67 12.03
C ILE A 55 -18.78 29.77 10.91
N PRO A 56 -19.45 28.65 11.21
CA PRO A 56 -20.00 27.82 10.16
C PRO A 56 -21.21 28.54 9.55
N ALA A 57 -21.45 28.35 8.24
CA ALA A 57 -22.60 28.96 7.57
C ALA A 57 -23.95 28.44 8.11
N SER A 58 -23.95 27.31 8.85
CA SER A 58 -25.08 26.86 9.65
C SER A 58 -24.60 26.26 10.98
N PRO A 59 -25.44 26.25 12.04
CA PRO A 59 -25.07 25.82 13.39
C PRO A 59 -24.59 24.35 13.51
N ASP A 60 -24.97 23.50 12.56
CA ASP A 60 -24.82 22.03 12.66
C ASP A 60 -23.88 21.41 11.61
N ALA A 61 -23.10 22.22 10.88
CA ALA A 61 -22.24 21.71 9.82
C ALA A 61 -20.84 22.35 9.83
N PHE A 62 -19.83 21.56 10.19
CA PHE A 62 -18.46 21.84 9.78
C PHE A 62 -18.41 21.75 8.24
N PRO A 63 -17.74 22.68 7.53
CA PRO A 63 -17.82 22.75 6.07
C PRO A 63 -17.38 21.44 5.41
N LYS A 64 -18.28 20.83 4.63
CA LYS A 64 -18.06 19.54 3.92
C LYS A 64 -16.96 19.59 2.85
N ALA A 65 -16.49 20.78 2.48
CA ALA A 65 -15.41 21.02 1.54
C ALA A 65 -14.35 21.92 2.18
N PHE A 66 -13.08 21.74 1.82
CA PHE A 66 -11.98 22.60 2.25
C PHE A 66 -12.32 24.07 1.93
N PRO A 67 -12.58 24.93 2.93
CA PRO A 67 -12.69 26.35 2.65
C PRO A 67 -11.31 26.84 2.18
N LYS A 68 -11.28 27.76 1.20
CA LYS A 68 -10.03 28.43 0.78
C LYS A 68 -9.30 29.13 1.94
N ALA A 69 -10.00 29.34 3.06
CA ALA A 69 -9.52 29.96 4.29
C ALA A 69 -9.53 28.98 5.49
N PHE A 70 -9.13 27.71 5.31
CA PHE A 70 -8.93 26.82 6.45
C PHE A 70 -7.75 27.34 7.32
N PRO A 71 -7.92 27.50 8.65
CA PRO A 71 -6.87 28.04 9.49
C PRO A 71 -5.71 27.05 9.56
N LYS A 72 -4.57 27.42 8.96
CA LYS A 72 -3.35 26.60 8.93
C LYS A 72 -2.72 26.45 10.32
N ILE A 73 -3.05 27.35 11.25
CA ILE A 73 -2.58 27.33 12.62
C ILE A 73 -3.70 26.78 13.51
N CYS A 74 -3.80 25.45 13.52
CA CYS A 74 -4.67 24.67 14.40
C CYS A 74 -3.92 23.44 14.90
N VAL A 75 -4.55 22.64 15.77
CA VAL A 75 -3.96 21.40 16.28
C VAL A 75 -4.91 20.25 15.98
N VAL A 76 -4.41 19.23 15.28
CA VAL A 76 -5.13 17.96 15.09
C VAL A 76 -4.81 17.05 16.25
N MET A 77 -5.80 16.39 16.86
CA MET A 77 -5.55 15.42 17.92
C MET A 77 -6.27 14.10 17.62
N GLU A 78 -5.54 12.99 17.75
CA GLU A 78 -6.06 11.62 17.62
C GLU A 78 -5.95 10.90 18.97
N ALA A 79 -7.05 10.29 19.39
CA ALA A 79 -7.14 9.45 20.57
C ALA A 79 -7.22 7.99 20.15
N LYS A 80 -6.62 7.09 20.91
CA LYS A 80 -6.70 5.63 20.64
C LYS A 80 -6.93 4.86 21.92
N HIS A 81 -7.45 3.64 21.79
CA HIS A 81 -7.63 2.76 22.94
C HIS A 81 -6.32 2.55 23.74
N PRO A 82 -6.34 2.54 25.10
CA PRO A 82 -5.17 2.35 25.98
C PRO A 82 -4.34 1.05 25.82
N LYS A 83 -4.74 0.17 24.90
CA LYS A 83 -4.06 -1.08 24.56
C LYS A 83 -3.36 -1.03 23.20
N GLN A 84 -3.70 -0.06 22.36
CA GLN A 84 -3.12 0.07 21.03
C GLN A 84 -1.74 0.73 21.08
N ASN A 85 -0.85 0.29 20.20
CA ASN A 85 0.47 0.89 20.03
C ASN A 85 0.37 2.11 19.11
N LEU A 86 0.77 3.28 19.63
CA LEU A 86 0.71 4.54 18.89
C LEU A 86 1.55 4.56 17.61
N ASN A 87 2.59 3.72 17.50
CA ASN A 87 3.43 3.65 16.30
C ASN A 87 2.62 3.31 15.04
N PHE A 88 1.55 2.51 15.17
CA PHE A 88 0.68 2.17 14.05
C PHE A 88 -0.15 3.35 13.53
N HIS A 89 -0.30 4.41 14.34
CA HIS A 89 -1.17 5.56 14.05
C HIS A 89 -0.40 6.82 13.62
N VAL A 90 0.93 6.85 13.80
CA VAL A 90 1.79 7.97 13.38
C VAL A 90 1.61 8.30 11.90
N ARG A 91 1.49 7.26 11.07
CA ARG A 91 1.29 7.41 9.63
C ARG A 91 -0.03 8.12 9.30
N ARG A 92 -1.12 7.74 9.98
CA ARG A 92 -2.45 8.35 9.82
C ARG A 92 -2.41 9.83 10.24
N LEU A 93 -1.75 10.13 11.36
CA LEU A 93 -1.54 11.51 11.80
C LEU A 93 -0.73 12.33 10.77
N ARG A 94 0.36 11.78 10.22
CA ARG A 94 1.14 12.44 9.15
C ARG A 94 0.27 12.81 7.95
N ARG A 95 -0.59 11.88 7.51
CA ARG A 95 -1.54 12.10 6.41
C ARG A 95 -2.47 13.28 6.73
N TYR A 96 -2.96 13.36 7.96
CA TYR A 96 -3.83 14.45 8.39
C TYR A 96 -3.11 15.79 8.38
N LEU A 97 -1.94 15.88 9.01
CA LEU A 97 -1.17 17.13 9.04
C LEU A 97 -0.76 17.60 7.64
N SER A 98 -0.27 16.68 6.78
CA SER A 98 0.19 17.01 5.44
C SER A 98 -0.95 17.48 4.52
N ASN A 99 -2.10 16.79 4.56
CA ASN A 99 -3.25 17.14 3.71
C ASN A 99 -3.93 18.44 4.14
N LEU A 100 -3.98 18.68 5.46
CA LEU A 100 -4.58 19.90 6.02
C LEU A 100 -3.58 21.08 6.06
N GLN A 101 -2.29 20.83 5.78
CA GLN A 101 -1.18 21.78 6.01
C GLN A 101 -1.16 22.34 7.44
N VAL A 102 -1.40 21.46 8.41
CA VAL A 102 -1.44 21.82 9.84
C VAL A 102 -0.11 21.49 10.48
N LEU A 103 0.45 22.47 11.21
CA LEU A 103 1.80 22.39 11.73
C LEU A 103 1.95 21.36 12.85
N TYR A 104 0.96 21.22 13.74
CA TYR A 104 1.07 20.36 14.93
C TYR A 104 -0.03 19.32 15.02
N GLY A 105 0.36 18.11 15.42
CA GLY A 105 -0.54 17.00 15.68
C GLY A 105 -0.25 16.32 17.02
N VAL A 106 -1.29 15.90 17.71
CA VAL A 106 -1.22 15.14 18.96
C VAL A 106 -1.71 13.72 18.71
N LEU A 107 -1.01 12.75 19.28
CA LEU A 107 -1.42 11.35 19.30
C LEU A 107 -1.31 10.80 20.72
N THR A 108 -2.40 10.24 21.25
CA THR A 108 -2.43 9.71 22.62
C THR A 108 -3.32 8.49 22.75
N ASN A 109 -2.95 7.58 23.64
CA ASN A 109 -3.81 6.47 24.10
C ASN A 109 -4.08 6.53 25.61
N GLY A 110 -3.83 7.68 26.25
CA GLY A 110 -3.92 7.87 27.70
C GLY A 110 -2.71 7.37 28.49
N LYS A 111 -1.92 6.42 27.98
CA LYS A 111 -0.67 5.97 28.61
C LYS A 111 0.57 6.64 28.05
N ASP A 112 0.56 6.93 26.75
CA ASP A 112 1.63 7.60 26.02
C ASP A 112 1.03 8.82 25.31
N PHE A 113 1.73 9.95 25.38
CA PHE A 113 1.30 11.23 24.81
C PHE A 113 2.43 11.78 23.94
N ARG A 114 2.12 12.09 22.68
CA ARG A 114 3.10 12.52 21.69
C ARG A 114 2.61 13.76 20.94
N ILE A 115 3.52 14.70 20.70
CA ILE A 115 3.30 15.85 19.82
C ILE A 115 4.26 15.73 18.65
N TYR A 116 3.70 15.85 17.44
CA TYR A 116 4.43 15.85 16.20
C TYR A 116 4.34 17.22 15.53
N GLU A 117 5.41 17.62 14.88
CA GLU A 117 5.48 18.81 14.01
C GLU A 117 5.62 18.37 12.55
N LEU A 118 4.91 19.03 11.65
CA LEU A 118 5.03 18.82 10.21
C LEU A 118 6.33 19.45 9.70
N GLU A 119 7.21 18.64 9.11
CA GLU A 119 8.48 19.07 8.55
C GLU A 119 8.63 18.49 7.13
N GLY A 120 8.49 19.34 6.12
CA GLY A 120 8.46 18.93 4.71
C GLY A 120 7.27 18.00 4.40
N ASP A 121 7.54 16.80 3.89
CA ASP A 121 6.56 15.74 3.60
C ASP A 121 6.44 14.71 4.76
N GLY A 122 7.12 14.98 5.88
CA GLY A 122 7.21 14.13 7.07
C GLY A 122 6.63 14.78 8.32
N ILE A 123 6.58 14.01 9.41
CA ILE A 123 6.33 14.56 10.74
C ILE A 123 7.45 14.14 11.69
N ASN A 124 7.89 15.07 12.52
CA ASN A 124 8.94 14.86 13.50
C ASN A 124 8.34 14.79 14.90
N LEU A 125 8.80 13.83 15.73
CA LEU A 125 8.35 13.72 17.11
C LEU A 125 9.10 14.75 17.96
N ILE A 126 8.43 15.83 18.34
CA ILE A 126 9.05 16.95 19.07
C ILE A 126 8.82 16.89 20.58
N PHE A 127 7.83 16.11 21.03
CA PHE A 127 7.58 15.90 22.45
C PHE A 127 6.93 14.54 22.72
N GLN A 128 7.37 13.87 23.78
CA GLN A 128 6.76 12.64 24.29
C GLN A 128 6.83 12.59 25.82
N CYS A 129 5.75 12.14 26.46
CA CYS A 129 5.76 11.79 27.88
C CYS A 129 4.75 10.69 28.20
N GLN A 130 4.88 10.08 29.38
CA GLN A 130 3.84 9.17 29.87
C GLN A 130 2.59 9.94 30.31
N GLY A 131 1.44 9.28 30.24
CA GLY A 131 0.15 9.84 30.64
C GLY A 131 0.14 10.39 32.07
N SER A 132 0.80 9.69 33.01
CA SER A 132 0.93 10.13 34.41
C SER A 132 1.71 11.43 34.57
N GLU A 133 2.58 11.77 33.60
CA GLU A 133 3.43 12.95 33.64
C GLU A 133 2.79 14.17 32.98
N ILE A 134 1.65 14.01 32.29
CA ILE A 134 1.01 15.10 31.53
C ILE A 134 0.78 16.32 32.42
N ALA A 135 0.27 16.10 33.65
CA ALA A 135 -0.01 17.17 34.60
C ALA A 135 1.22 18.05 34.90
N ASP A 136 2.38 17.42 35.10
CA ASP A 136 3.64 18.12 35.40
C ASP A 136 4.26 18.77 34.16
N LYS A 137 3.95 18.23 32.96
CA LYS A 137 4.46 18.73 31.68
C LYS A 137 3.53 19.72 30.98
N ILE A 138 2.35 20.01 31.53
CA ILE A 138 1.41 21.00 30.97
C ILE A 138 2.09 22.32 30.56
N PRO A 139 2.99 22.93 31.37
CA PRO A 139 3.68 24.16 30.95
C PRO A 139 4.48 24.01 29.65
N LYS A 140 5.15 22.86 29.44
CA LYS A 140 5.89 22.57 28.21
C LYS A 140 4.95 22.31 27.04
N ILE A 141 3.88 21.55 27.25
CA ILE A 141 2.88 21.27 26.21
C ILE A 141 2.22 22.59 25.74
N LYS A 142 1.90 23.50 26.67
CA LYS A 142 1.40 24.85 26.36
C LYS A 142 2.37 25.68 25.52
N ASP A 143 3.67 25.59 25.76
CA ASP A 143 4.66 26.36 24.98
C ASP A 143 4.83 25.84 23.54
N ILE A 144 4.33 24.64 23.25
CA ILE A 144 4.34 24.05 21.90
C ILE A 144 2.98 24.29 21.20
N ILE A 145 1.90 23.79 21.78
CA ILE A 145 0.56 23.74 21.15
C ILE A 145 -0.51 24.53 21.91
N GLY A 146 -0.12 25.38 22.87
CA GLY A 146 -1.06 26.22 23.60
C GLY A 146 -1.64 27.32 22.72
N ARG A 147 -2.90 27.69 22.97
CA ARG A 147 -3.62 28.64 22.12
C ARG A 147 -2.90 29.98 21.99
N ASP A 148 -2.42 30.55 23.09
CA ASP A 148 -1.80 31.88 23.08
C ASP A 148 -0.44 31.88 22.38
N LYS A 149 0.29 30.74 22.44
CA LYS A 149 1.52 30.54 21.67
C LYS A 149 1.23 30.57 20.18
N LEU A 150 0.25 29.78 19.74
CA LEU A 150 -0.12 29.68 18.34
C LEU A 150 -0.74 30.99 17.82
N ALA A 151 -1.49 31.72 18.64
CA ALA A 151 -2.00 33.06 18.31
C ALA A 151 -0.86 34.08 18.08
N GLY A 152 0.24 33.98 18.85
CA GLY A 152 1.44 34.79 18.62
C GLY A 152 2.15 34.49 17.29
N LEU A 153 2.10 33.23 16.83
CA LEU A 153 2.60 32.83 15.50
C LEU A 153 1.71 33.38 14.37
N GLU A 154 0.39 33.43 14.56
CA GLU A 154 -0.56 34.01 13.60
C GLU A 154 -0.37 35.53 13.45
N ALA A 155 -0.17 36.24 14.57
CA ALA A 155 0.08 37.68 14.59
C ALA A 155 1.42 38.08 13.94
N SER A 156 2.44 37.22 14.03
CA SER A 156 3.74 37.46 13.39
C SER A 156 3.74 37.14 11.90
N GLN A 157 2.96 36.15 11.45
CA GLN A 157 2.80 35.84 10.02
C GLN A 157 1.93 36.86 9.26
N SER A 158 1.01 37.55 9.94
CA SER A 158 0.14 38.57 9.33
C SER A 158 0.81 39.95 9.16
N GLN A 159 1.96 40.19 9.79
CA GLN A 159 2.76 41.41 9.58
C GLN A 159 3.85 41.25 8.51
N SER A 160 4.13 40.04 8.03
CA SER A 160 5.08 39.78 6.95
C SER A 160 4.35 39.44 5.65
N SER A 161 3.84 40.45 4.95
CA SER A 161 3.53 40.34 3.52
C SER A 161 4.83 40.36 2.71
N ILE A 162 5.55 39.26 2.72
CA ILE A 162 6.65 38.97 1.79
C ILE A 162 6.44 37.55 1.30
N ASP A 163 6.18 37.40 -0.01
CA ASP A 163 6.30 36.13 -0.73
C ASP A 163 7.59 35.45 -0.28
N PHE A 164 7.50 34.31 0.39
CA PHE A 164 8.69 33.53 0.70
C PHE A 164 9.18 32.87 -0.61
N PRO A 165 10.36 33.26 -1.14
CA PRO A 165 11.06 32.42 -2.08
C PRO A 165 11.67 31.28 -1.25
N ILE A 166 11.32 30.03 -1.55
CA ILE A 166 12.01 28.88 -0.99
C ILE A 166 13.48 28.97 -1.44
N PRO A 167 14.48 29.04 -0.53
CA PRO A 167 15.87 29.02 -0.94
C PRO A 167 16.21 27.62 -1.41
N ILE A 168 16.39 27.45 -2.71
CA ILE A 168 17.04 26.28 -3.29
C ILE A 168 18.50 26.34 -2.82
N LYS A 169 18.84 25.60 -1.75
CA LYS A 169 20.23 25.24 -1.50
C LYS A 169 20.62 24.25 -2.58
N THR A 170 21.39 24.71 -3.56
CA THR A 170 22.13 23.88 -4.49
C THR A 170 22.98 22.91 -3.67
N ILE A 171 22.64 21.63 -3.70
CA ILE A 171 23.47 20.58 -3.12
C ILE A 171 24.67 20.43 -4.05
N THR A 172 25.82 20.95 -3.62
CA THR A 172 27.11 20.57 -4.20
C THR A 172 27.35 19.10 -3.85
N LEU A 173 27.31 18.24 -4.86
CA LEU A 173 27.73 16.84 -4.77
C LEU A 173 29.21 16.80 -4.35
N PRO A 174 29.60 15.97 -3.36
CA PRO A 174 31.01 15.76 -3.05
C PRO A 174 31.71 15.11 -4.25
N SER A 175 32.70 15.82 -4.78
CA SER A 175 33.58 15.38 -5.86
C SER A 175 34.81 14.69 -5.27
N GLU A 176 34.68 13.41 -4.91
CA GLU A 176 35.83 12.51 -4.83
C GLU A 176 35.48 11.17 -5.49
N PRO A 177 36.33 10.67 -6.41
CA PRO A 177 36.04 9.45 -7.14
C PRO A 177 36.32 8.23 -6.25
N ILE A 178 35.26 7.55 -5.82
CA ILE A 178 35.39 6.19 -5.30
C ILE A 178 35.55 5.27 -6.51
N SER A 179 36.75 4.72 -6.67
CA SER A 179 37.07 3.71 -7.67
C SER A 179 36.55 2.33 -7.26
N LEU A 180 36.05 1.57 -8.25
CA LEU A 180 35.78 0.12 -8.30
C LEU A 180 34.43 -0.27 -7.65
N VAL A 181 33.50 -0.99 -8.28
CA VAL A 181 33.59 -2.11 -9.24
C VAL A 181 32.37 -2.03 -10.18
N THR A 182 32.57 -2.29 -11.48
CA THR A 182 31.47 -2.47 -12.44
C THR A 182 30.72 -3.78 -12.16
N SER A 183 29.77 -3.77 -11.22
CA SER A 183 28.67 -4.73 -11.25
C SER A 183 27.69 -4.25 -12.31
N GLU A 184 27.36 -5.09 -13.29
CA GLU A 184 26.23 -4.84 -14.20
C GLU A 184 25.05 -4.34 -13.35
N SER A 185 24.57 -3.12 -13.60
CA SER A 185 23.48 -2.55 -12.82
C SER A 185 22.26 -3.45 -13.01
N ILE A 186 21.89 -4.22 -12.00
CA ILE A 186 20.64 -4.98 -11.99
C ILE A 186 19.52 -3.94 -11.98
N THR A 187 18.95 -3.68 -13.16
CA THR A 187 17.76 -2.84 -13.27
C THR A 187 16.56 -3.64 -12.77
N MET A 188 15.80 -3.10 -11.83
CA MET A 188 14.51 -3.65 -11.40
C MET A 188 13.66 -4.09 -12.61
N LYS A 189 13.11 -5.30 -12.56
CA LYS A 189 12.22 -5.83 -13.60
C LYS A 189 10.79 -5.90 -13.09
N THR A 190 9.85 -5.29 -13.80
CA THR A 190 8.43 -5.33 -13.42
C THR A 190 7.66 -6.33 -14.28
N ILE A 191 6.99 -7.30 -13.68
CA ILE A 191 6.29 -8.38 -14.36
C ILE A 191 4.82 -8.37 -13.91
N ALA A 192 3.89 -8.19 -14.85
CA ALA A 192 2.47 -8.35 -14.58
C ALA A 192 2.02 -9.79 -14.89
N ILE A 193 1.15 -10.32 -14.04
CA ILE A 193 0.49 -11.61 -14.23
C ILE A 193 -0.96 -11.32 -14.60
N TYR A 194 -1.31 -11.47 -15.88
CA TYR A 194 -2.61 -10.99 -16.39
C TYR A 194 -3.34 -12.01 -17.24
N HIS A 195 -4.66 -12.07 -17.02
CA HIS A 195 -5.64 -12.67 -17.91
C HIS A 195 -7.03 -12.18 -17.48
N ASN A 196 -7.84 -11.74 -18.45
CA ASN A 196 -9.23 -11.31 -18.25
C ASN A 196 -10.18 -12.42 -17.76
N LYS A 197 -9.71 -13.66 -17.58
CA LYS A 197 -10.51 -14.79 -17.07
C LYS A 197 -10.15 -15.02 -15.59
N GLY A 198 -11.19 -15.24 -14.78
CA GLY A 198 -11.05 -15.64 -13.38
C GLY A 198 -10.53 -17.07 -13.24
N GLY A 199 -9.85 -17.37 -12.14
CA GLY A 199 -9.52 -18.75 -11.77
C GLY A 199 -8.47 -19.46 -12.62
N VAL A 200 -7.71 -18.76 -13.48
CA VAL A 200 -6.62 -19.34 -14.30
C VAL A 200 -5.27 -19.48 -13.58
N GLY A 201 -5.19 -19.07 -12.30
CA GLY A 201 -3.99 -19.23 -11.47
C GLY A 201 -3.09 -17.99 -11.37
N LYS A 202 -3.60 -16.78 -11.58
CA LYS A 202 -2.83 -15.52 -11.45
C LYS A 202 -2.19 -15.35 -10.07
N THR A 203 -3.00 -15.23 -9.03
CA THR A 203 -2.55 -15.14 -7.63
C THR A 203 -1.62 -16.29 -7.23
N THR A 204 -1.97 -17.54 -7.56
CA THR A 204 -1.11 -18.71 -7.27
C THR A 204 0.25 -18.59 -7.94
N THR A 205 0.29 -18.08 -9.18
CA THR A 205 1.54 -17.82 -9.89
C THR A 205 2.33 -16.71 -9.21
N THR A 206 1.69 -15.58 -8.90
CA THR A 206 2.34 -14.43 -8.24
C THR A 206 3.00 -14.83 -6.93
N ILE A 207 2.27 -15.50 -6.03
CA ILE A 207 2.75 -15.89 -4.70
C ILE A 207 3.94 -16.87 -4.80
N ASN A 208 3.80 -17.94 -5.58
CA ASN A 208 4.84 -18.97 -5.61
C ASN A 208 6.04 -18.56 -6.46
N LEU A 209 5.85 -17.75 -7.51
CA LEU A 209 6.97 -17.17 -8.25
C LEU A 209 7.76 -16.19 -7.38
N ALA A 210 7.08 -15.37 -6.57
CA ALA A 210 7.72 -14.48 -5.60
C ALA A 210 8.57 -15.26 -4.59
N ALA A 211 8.02 -16.34 -4.03
CA ALA A 211 8.73 -17.20 -3.10
C ALA A 211 9.97 -17.82 -3.74
N ALA A 212 9.85 -18.40 -4.93
CA ALA A 212 10.97 -18.98 -5.67
C ALA A 212 12.09 -17.95 -5.94
N MET A 213 11.72 -16.75 -6.41
CA MET A 213 12.67 -15.67 -6.67
C MET A 213 13.34 -15.15 -5.40
N SER A 214 12.59 -15.01 -4.30
CA SER A 214 13.15 -14.57 -3.02
C SER A 214 14.14 -15.58 -2.44
N ARG A 215 13.86 -16.88 -2.56
CA ARG A 215 14.75 -17.96 -2.13
C ARG A 215 16.04 -18.05 -2.95
N LYS A 216 16.04 -17.50 -4.17
CA LYS A 216 17.24 -17.27 -5.00
C LYS A 216 18.01 -15.99 -4.62
N GLY A 217 17.60 -15.30 -3.56
CA GLY A 217 18.28 -14.11 -3.04
C GLY A 217 17.82 -12.80 -3.67
N LEU A 218 16.78 -12.81 -4.51
CA LEU A 218 16.26 -11.59 -5.12
C LEU A 218 15.38 -10.80 -4.13
N LYS A 219 15.51 -9.48 -4.16
CA LYS A 219 14.62 -8.57 -3.44
C LYS A 219 13.33 -8.40 -4.24
N VAL A 220 12.27 -9.07 -3.78
CA VAL A 220 10.97 -9.10 -4.47
C VAL A 220 9.99 -8.11 -3.83
N LEU A 221 9.20 -7.44 -4.67
CA LEU A 221 7.99 -6.71 -4.30
C LEU A 221 6.78 -7.34 -5.00
N ILE A 222 5.72 -7.63 -4.26
CA ILE A 222 4.41 -7.99 -4.82
C ILE A 222 3.50 -6.77 -4.77
N ILE A 223 2.69 -6.56 -5.80
CA ILE A 223 1.63 -5.55 -5.82
C ILE A 223 0.31 -6.23 -6.18
N ASP A 224 -0.64 -6.21 -5.25
CA ASP A 224 -1.98 -6.74 -5.46
C ASP A 224 -2.91 -5.61 -5.94
N LEU A 225 -3.42 -5.75 -7.17
CA LEU A 225 -4.38 -4.81 -7.77
C LEU A 225 -5.80 -5.39 -7.87
N ASP A 226 -6.04 -6.59 -7.35
CA ASP A 226 -7.37 -7.21 -7.37
C ASP A 226 -8.12 -6.85 -6.09
N SER A 227 -9.34 -6.29 -6.22
CA SER A 227 -10.18 -5.98 -5.07
C SER A 227 -10.59 -7.20 -4.25
N GLN A 228 -10.50 -8.41 -4.82
CA GLN A 228 -10.68 -9.66 -4.07
C GLN A 228 -9.54 -9.91 -3.08
N ALA A 229 -8.40 -9.24 -3.25
CA ALA A 229 -7.26 -9.24 -2.35
C ALA A 229 -6.76 -10.65 -1.98
N ASN A 230 -6.85 -11.59 -2.94
CA ASN A 230 -6.42 -12.98 -2.77
C ASN A 230 -4.90 -13.08 -2.57
N THR A 231 -4.11 -12.25 -3.27
CA THR A 231 -2.66 -12.19 -3.08
C THR A 231 -2.32 -11.63 -1.70
N THR A 232 -3.05 -10.61 -1.26
CA THR A 232 -2.93 -10.03 0.08
C THR A 232 -3.23 -11.05 1.18
N TYR A 233 -4.32 -11.82 1.02
CA TYR A 233 -4.63 -12.93 1.91
C TYR A 233 -3.51 -13.98 1.90
N ALA A 234 -3.15 -14.50 0.72
CA ALA A 234 -2.13 -15.54 0.56
C ALA A 234 -0.73 -15.09 1.03
N ALA A 235 -0.47 -13.79 1.10
CA ALA A 235 0.75 -13.22 1.68
C ALA A 235 0.77 -13.22 3.22
N GLY A 236 -0.34 -13.56 3.87
CA GLY A 236 -0.48 -13.58 5.33
C GLY A 236 -0.78 -12.20 5.93
N LEU A 237 -1.30 -11.24 5.15
CA LEU A 237 -1.52 -9.86 5.61
C LEU A 237 -2.93 -9.60 6.16
N MET A 238 -3.89 -10.48 5.87
CA MET A 238 -5.24 -10.40 6.44
C MET A 238 -5.30 -11.19 7.73
N LYS A 239 -5.35 -10.49 8.88
CA LYS A 239 -5.35 -11.10 10.22
C LYS A 239 -6.50 -10.61 11.10
N PHE A 240 -7.62 -10.20 10.51
CA PHE A 240 -8.65 -9.45 11.25
C PHE A 240 -9.60 -10.37 12.03
N ALA A 241 -9.69 -10.13 13.34
CA ALA A 241 -10.77 -10.65 14.17
C ALA A 241 -12.01 -9.73 14.14
N ASN A 242 -11.82 -8.42 13.90
CA ASN A 242 -12.87 -7.39 13.84
C ASN A 242 -12.52 -6.30 12.78
N GLU A 243 -13.52 -5.58 12.26
CA GLU A 243 -13.37 -4.55 11.22
C GLU A 243 -12.56 -3.31 11.67
N ASP A 244 -12.54 -2.98 12.96
CA ASP A 244 -11.84 -1.80 13.49
C ASP A 244 -10.31 -1.93 13.46
N ASP A 245 -9.79 -3.16 13.36
CA ASP A 245 -8.36 -3.46 13.28
C ASP A 245 -7.84 -3.56 11.83
N ASP A 246 -8.67 -3.18 10.84
CA ASP A 246 -8.32 -3.24 9.42
C ASP A 246 -7.34 -2.12 9.00
N ILE A 247 -6.06 -2.38 9.23
CA ILE A 247 -4.96 -1.50 8.79
C ILE A 247 -4.87 -1.39 7.26
N LEU A 248 -5.37 -2.37 6.51
CA LEU A 248 -5.23 -2.42 5.05
C LEU A 248 -6.15 -1.40 4.39
N LYS A 249 -7.24 -0.98 5.03
CA LYS A 249 -8.12 0.10 4.56
C LYS A 249 -7.38 1.39 4.18
N ASP A 250 -6.36 1.74 4.95
CA ASP A 250 -5.52 2.93 4.76
C ASP A 250 -4.11 2.62 4.24
N CYS A 251 -3.76 1.34 4.10
CA CYS A 251 -2.44 0.87 3.67
C CYS A 251 -2.56 -0.12 2.52
N ASN A 252 -3.12 0.29 1.38
CA ASN A 252 -3.26 -0.56 0.20
C ASN A 252 -2.84 0.17 -1.10
N VAL A 253 -2.92 -0.55 -2.22
CA VAL A 253 -2.50 -0.08 -3.55
C VAL A 253 -3.23 1.19 -4.01
N TYR A 254 -4.48 1.41 -3.62
CA TYR A 254 -5.18 2.66 -3.93
C TYR A 254 -4.46 3.85 -3.31
N ASN A 255 -3.95 3.72 -2.09
CA ASN A 255 -3.23 4.82 -1.45
C ASN A 255 -1.93 5.18 -2.19
N VAL A 256 -1.27 4.19 -2.82
CA VAL A 256 -0.08 4.41 -3.67
C VAL A 256 -0.46 5.16 -4.96
N ILE A 257 -1.60 4.82 -5.55
CA ILE A 257 -2.05 5.34 -6.85
C ILE A 257 -2.73 6.72 -6.71
N HIS A 258 -3.56 6.90 -5.69
CA HIS A 258 -4.38 8.10 -5.52
C HIS A 258 -3.57 9.32 -5.08
N TYR A 259 -2.46 9.13 -4.35
CA TYR A 259 -1.72 10.25 -3.74
C TYR A 259 -0.35 10.46 -4.39
N PRO A 260 -0.19 11.42 -5.32
CA PRO A 260 1.04 11.56 -6.09
C PRO A 260 2.28 11.89 -5.26
N ARG A 261 2.11 12.69 -4.21
CA ARG A 261 3.20 13.25 -3.38
C ARG A 261 3.32 12.62 -1.99
N SER A 262 2.60 11.55 -1.71
CA SER A 262 2.68 10.81 -0.44
C SER A 262 2.40 9.33 -0.65
N ASN A 263 2.37 8.51 0.40
CA ASN A 263 2.10 7.07 0.31
C ASN A 263 3.02 6.35 -0.68
N TYR A 264 4.32 6.61 -0.55
CA TYR A 264 5.34 5.94 -1.35
C TYR A 264 5.39 4.45 -1.02
N ILE A 265 5.90 3.64 -1.96
CA ILE A 265 5.99 2.18 -1.81
C ILE A 265 6.62 1.77 -0.47
N PRO A 266 7.77 2.33 -0.02
CA PRO A 266 8.37 1.93 1.25
C PRO A 266 7.50 2.21 2.48
N GLU A 267 6.55 3.13 2.36
CA GLU A 267 5.61 3.44 3.44
C GLU A 267 4.44 2.45 3.45
N ILE A 268 3.93 2.06 2.27
CA ILE A 268 2.75 1.17 2.14
C ILE A 268 3.12 -0.32 2.23
N ALA A 269 4.31 -0.70 1.77
CA ALA A 269 4.73 -2.10 1.69
C ALA A 269 4.78 -2.76 3.08
N LEU A 270 4.19 -3.94 3.18
CA LEU A 270 4.17 -4.78 4.37
C LEU A 270 4.97 -6.07 4.10
N LYS A 271 5.49 -6.69 5.16
CA LYS A 271 6.17 -7.99 5.05
C LYS A 271 5.16 -9.13 4.95
N GLY A 272 5.20 -9.87 3.85
CA GLY A 272 4.42 -11.09 3.67
C GLY A 272 5.15 -12.29 4.27
N SER A 273 4.55 -12.91 5.29
CA SER A 273 5.15 -14.00 6.08
C SER A 273 4.88 -15.41 5.50
N PHE A 274 4.38 -15.47 4.26
CA PHE A 274 4.04 -16.72 3.58
C PHE A 274 5.26 -17.50 3.06
N THR A 275 6.44 -16.87 3.05
CA THR A 275 7.69 -17.51 2.61
C THR A 275 8.88 -16.96 3.38
N TYR A 276 9.93 -17.78 3.54
CA TYR A 276 11.23 -17.35 4.03
C TYR A 276 12.32 -17.48 2.93
N PRO A 277 13.06 -16.40 2.60
CA PRO A 277 12.98 -15.03 3.16
C PRO A 277 11.67 -14.28 2.87
N GLU A 278 11.26 -13.37 3.77
CA GLU A 278 10.01 -12.61 3.59
C GLU A 278 10.09 -11.62 2.43
N VAL A 279 8.95 -11.45 1.74
CA VAL A 279 8.77 -10.59 0.57
C VAL A 279 8.00 -9.33 0.94
N ASP A 280 8.32 -8.18 0.33
CA ASP A 280 7.54 -6.96 0.50
C ASP A 280 6.26 -7.04 -0.36
N VAL A 281 5.12 -6.58 0.17
CA VAL A 281 3.83 -6.64 -0.50
C VAL A 281 3.10 -5.31 -0.35
N ILE A 282 2.66 -4.74 -1.48
CA ILE A 282 1.64 -3.69 -1.51
C ILE A 282 0.28 -4.40 -1.61
N PRO A 283 -0.51 -4.37 -0.53
CA PRO A 283 -1.75 -5.15 -0.47
C PRO A 283 -2.89 -4.44 -1.22
N ALA A 284 -3.94 -5.20 -1.48
CA ALA A 284 -5.23 -4.73 -1.94
C ALA A 284 -6.24 -4.73 -0.78
N HIS A 285 -7.40 -4.13 -1.04
CA HIS A 285 -8.51 -4.08 -0.08
C HIS A 285 -9.83 -4.09 -0.85
N ILE A 286 -10.90 -4.63 -0.27
CA ILE A 286 -12.20 -4.75 -0.95
C ILE A 286 -12.77 -3.40 -1.45
N ASN A 287 -12.43 -2.31 -0.76
CA ASN A 287 -12.80 -0.94 -1.12
C ASN A 287 -12.29 -0.48 -2.50
N LEU A 288 -11.32 -1.17 -3.11
CA LEU A 288 -10.85 -0.87 -4.46
C LEU A 288 -12.00 -0.80 -5.47
N ILE A 289 -13.07 -1.59 -5.27
CA ILE A 289 -14.29 -1.59 -6.11
C ILE A 289 -14.91 -0.20 -6.16
N TRP A 290 -15.09 0.45 -5.00
CA TRP A 290 -15.74 1.76 -4.90
C TRP A 290 -14.79 2.90 -5.27
N GLN A 291 -13.51 2.70 -4.99
CA GLN A 291 -12.44 3.67 -5.21
C GLN A 291 -12.03 3.80 -6.68
N GLU A 292 -12.36 2.81 -7.52
CA GLU A 292 -12.04 2.83 -8.96
C GLU A 292 -12.59 4.10 -9.64
N ASN A 293 -13.84 4.48 -9.33
CA ASN A 293 -14.49 5.66 -9.90
C ASN A 293 -13.70 6.95 -9.63
N THR A 294 -13.16 7.10 -8.41
CA THR A 294 -12.35 8.27 -8.04
C THR A 294 -11.04 8.32 -8.82
N LEU A 295 -10.45 7.17 -9.15
CA LEU A 295 -9.22 7.11 -9.93
C LEU A 295 -9.44 7.36 -11.43
N VAL A 296 -10.60 6.96 -11.97
CA VAL A 296 -10.96 7.19 -13.39
C VAL A 296 -10.99 8.68 -13.72
N ASP A 297 -11.52 9.51 -12.80
CA ASP A 297 -11.59 10.97 -12.98
C ASP A 297 -10.21 11.66 -12.92
N GLN A 298 -9.19 10.94 -12.46
CA GLN A 298 -7.83 11.44 -12.28
C GLN A 298 -6.88 10.81 -13.31
N GLU A 299 -6.68 11.47 -14.45
CA GLU A 299 -5.79 10.97 -15.52
C GLU A 299 -4.37 10.61 -15.04
N SER A 300 -3.84 11.31 -14.03
CA SER A 300 -2.54 11.01 -13.43
C SER A 300 -2.45 9.63 -12.78
N SER A 301 -3.57 9.06 -12.34
CA SER A 301 -3.64 7.77 -11.65
C SER A 301 -3.10 6.62 -12.52
N LYS A 302 -3.31 6.70 -13.84
CA LYS A 302 -2.82 5.70 -14.82
C LYS A 302 -1.31 5.53 -14.78
N PHE A 303 -0.57 6.58 -14.42
CA PHE A 303 0.90 6.60 -14.40
C PHE A 303 1.48 6.66 -12.99
N GLN A 304 0.65 6.76 -11.96
CA GLN A 304 1.17 7.01 -10.63
C GLN A 304 2.01 5.83 -10.13
N LEU A 305 1.60 4.59 -10.43
CA LEU A 305 2.36 3.41 -10.09
C LEU A 305 3.76 3.40 -10.75
N VAL A 306 3.85 3.75 -12.04
CA VAL A 306 5.12 3.90 -12.76
C VAL A 306 6.05 4.87 -12.03
N LYS A 307 5.53 6.07 -11.67
CA LYS A 307 6.33 7.10 -10.99
C LYS A 307 6.81 6.64 -9.62
N LYS A 308 5.97 5.92 -8.86
CA LYS A 308 6.34 5.42 -7.54
C LYS A 308 7.35 4.28 -7.62
N LEU A 309 7.26 3.42 -8.64
CA LEU A 309 8.21 2.33 -8.90
C LEU A 309 9.60 2.87 -9.25
N GLU A 310 9.69 3.93 -10.06
CA GLU A 310 10.99 4.55 -10.41
C GLU A 310 11.77 5.03 -9.17
N LEU A 311 11.06 5.48 -8.12
CA LEU A 311 11.67 5.94 -6.86
C LEU A 311 12.24 4.80 -6.01
N VAL A 312 11.93 3.54 -6.32
CA VAL A 312 12.40 2.35 -5.59
C VAL A 312 13.15 1.36 -6.47
N LYS A 313 13.60 1.79 -7.65
CA LYS A 313 14.29 0.92 -8.62
C LYS A 313 15.57 0.27 -8.09
N ASP A 314 16.21 0.88 -7.09
CA ASP A 314 17.43 0.35 -6.47
C ASP A 314 17.14 -0.52 -5.23
N LYS A 315 15.86 -0.63 -4.83
CA LYS A 315 15.42 -1.40 -3.66
C LYS A 315 15.00 -2.83 -4.00
N TYR A 316 14.47 -3.04 -5.20
CA TYR A 316 13.92 -4.34 -5.63
C TYR A 316 14.58 -4.79 -6.93
N ASP A 317 14.86 -6.09 -7.02
CA ASP A 317 15.34 -6.72 -8.24
C ASP A 317 14.16 -7.06 -9.15
N VAL A 318 13.05 -7.53 -8.57
CA VAL A 318 11.84 -7.94 -9.28
C VAL A 318 10.58 -7.41 -8.59
N VAL A 319 9.64 -6.90 -9.39
CA VAL A 319 8.30 -6.52 -8.96
C VAL A 319 7.28 -7.40 -9.68
N LEU A 320 6.45 -8.11 -8.94
CA LEU A 320 5.36 -8.94 -9.46
C LEU A 320 4.01 -8.26 -9.20
N ILE A 321 3.22 -8.04 -10.25
CA ILE A 321 1.92 -7.37 -10.15
C ILE A 321 0.81 -8.40 -10.41
N ASP A 322 0.04 -8.74 -9.37
CA ASP A 322 -1.20 -9.51 -9.52
C ASP A 322 -2.33 -8.59 -9.97
N THR A 323 -3.18 -9.10 -10.87
CA THR A 323 -4.17 -8.27 -11.56
C THR A 323 -5.59 -8.83 -11.43
N PRO A 324 -6.63 -7.98 -11.49
CA PRO A 324 -8.01 -8.45 -11.48
C PRO A 324 -8.36 -9.22 -12.77
N PRO A 325 -9.35 -10.15 -12.72
CA PRO A 325 -9.84 -10.88 -13.89
C PRO A 325 -10.76 -10.04 -14.78
N SER A 326 -10.34 -8.83 -15.16
CA SER A 326 -11.15 -7.87 -15.92
C SER A 326 -10.29 -7.01 -16.85
N LEU A 327 -10.92 -6.10 -17.59
CA LEU A 327 -10.27 -5.09 -18.45
C LEU A 327 -10.39 -3.69 -17.83
N ASN A 328 -10.45 -3.61 -16.50
CA ASN A 328 -10.75 -2.40 -15.76
C ASN A 328 -9.51 -1.50 -15.55
N LEU A 329 -9.66 -0.38 -14.85
CA LEU A 329 -8.57 0.59 -14.66
C LEU A 329 -7.35 -0.02 -13.95
N TYR A 330 -7.56 -0.87 -12.94
CA TYR A 330 -6.47 -1.51 -12.22
C TYR A 330 -5.66 -2.46 -13.13
N ALA A 331 -6.32 -3.23 -14.00
CA ALA A 331 -5.64 -4.01 -15.03
C ALA A 331 -4.84 -3.11 -16.00
N LYS A 332 -5.39 -1.95 -16.40
CA LYS A 332 -4.67 -0.96 -17.23
C LYS A 332 -3.41 -0.44 -16.52
N ILE A 333 -3.54 -0.05 -15.25
CA ILE A 333 -2.42 0.45 -14.43
C ILE A 333 -1.29 -0.59 -14.35
N ALA A 334 -1.63 -1.87 -14.13
CA ALA A 334 -0.66 -2.96 -14.10
C ALA A 334 0.15 -3.06 -15.40
N LEU A 335 -0.55 -3.04 -16.56
CA LEU A 335 0.08 -3.19 -17.87
C LEU A 335 0.85 -1.95 -18.33
N ILE A 336 0.45 -0.75 -17.89
CA ILE A 336 1.23 0.49 -18.09
C ILE A 336 2.52 0.44 -17.26
N ALA A 337 2.45 -0.12 -16.04
CA ALA A 337 3.57 -0.19 -15.11
C ALA A 337 4.60 -1.28 -15.46
N CYS A 338 4.18 -2.42 -16.01
CA CYS A 338 5.07 -3.56 -16.22
C CYS A 338 6.03 -3.42 -17.42
N ASP A 339 7.15 -4.12 -17.36
CA ASP A 339 8.05 -4.34 -18.49
C ASP A 339 7.69 -5.65 -19.21
N TYR A 340 7.31 -6.67 -18.44
CA TYR A 340 7.04 -8.02 -18.90
C TYR A 340 5.64 -8.50 -18.52
N LEU A 341 5.10 -9.42 -19.32
CA LEU A 341 3.78 -10.02 -19.10
C LEU A 341 3.82 -11.54 -19.12
N ILE A 342 3.24 -12.16 -18.08
CA ILE A 342 2.93 -13.59 -18.02
C ILE A 342 1.41 -13.75 -18.11
N ILE A 343 0.93 -14.70 -18.92
CA ILE A 343 -0.51 -14.94 -19.15
C ILE A 343 -0.88 -16.36 -18.68
N PRO A 344 -1.25 -16.58 -17.40
CA PRO A 344 -1.67 -17.90 -16.94
C PRO A 344 -2.98 -18.33 -17.60
N SER A 345 -3.04 -19.56 -18.13
CA SER A 345 -4.23 -20.10 -18.80
C SER A 345 -4.42 -21.59 -18.51
N ASP A 346 -5.67 -21.99 -18.29
CA ASP A 346 -6.07 -23.40 -18.18
C ASP A 346 -6.22 -24.10 -19.54
N LEU A 347 -5.92 -23.39 -20.64
CA LEU A 347 -5.95 -23.85 -22.02
C LEU A 347 -7.32 -24.40 -22.49
N LYS A 348 -8.36 -24.21 -21.67
CA LYS A 348 -9.74 -24.59 -22.00
C LYS A 348 -10.32 -23.61 -23.03
N PRO A 349 -11.34 -24.02 -23.82
CA PRO A 349 -11.88 -23.20 -24.90
C PRO A 349 -12.19 -21.74 -24.51
N PHE A 350 -12.84 -21.51 -23.36
CA PHE A 350 -13.16 -20.16 -22.88
C PHE A 350 -11.94 -19.33 -22.46
N ALA A 351 -10.86 -19.95 -21.94
CA ALA A 351 -9.63 -19.20 -21.68
C ALA A 351 -8.98 -18.77 -22.98
N ASN A 352 -8.99 -19.65 -23.99
CA ASN A 352 -8.43 -19.35 -25.30
C ASN A 352 -9.19 -18.23 -26.00
N GLU A 353 -10.52 -18.15 -25.86
CA GLU A 353 -11.27 -16.97 -26.33
C GLU A 353 -10.82 -15.69 -25.64
N GLY A 354 -10.57 -15.74 -24.32
CA GLY A 354 -10.04 -14.60 -23.56
C GLY A 354 -8.66 -14.12 -24.04
N LEU A 355 -7.82 -14.97 -24.64
CA LEU A 355 -6.54 -14.55 -25.21
C LEU A 355 -6.68 -13.50 -26.33
N ARG A 356 -7.80 -13.50 -27.08
CA ARG A 356 -8.06 -12.41 -28.06
C ARG A 356 -8.26 -11.08 -27.35
N ASN A 357 -9.00 -11.08 -26.25
CA ASN A 357 -9.22 -9.88 -25.45
C ASN A 357 -7.90 -9.40 -24.84
N VAL A 358 -7.06 -10.31 -24.35
CA VAL A 358 -5.71 -9.99 -23.85
C VAL A 358 -4.86 -9.33 -24.94
N ARG A 359 -4.85 -9.87 -26.17
CA ARG A 359 -4.11 -9.27 -27.29
C ARG A 359 -4.59 -7.85 -27.61
N ASN A 360 -5.90 -7.67 -27.76
CA ASN A 360 -6.46 -6.35 -28.06
C ASN A 360 -6.15 -5.34 -26.96
N PHE A 361 -6.17 -5.80 -25.71
CA PHE A 361 -5.85 -4.96 -24.56
C PHE A 361 -4.38 -4.56 -24.52
N ILE A 362 -3.46 -5.48 -24.82
CA ILE A 362 -2.03 -5.16 -24.95
C ILE A 362 -1.82 -4.14 -26.06
N GLN A 363 -2.50 -4.28 -27.21
CA GLN A 363 -2.41 -3.31 -28.31
C GLN A 363 -2.87 -1.91 -27.89
N GLU A 364 -4.02 -1.80 -27.21
CA GLU A 364 -4.51 -0.52 -26.66
C GLU A 364 -3.49 0.11 -25.71
N ILE A 365 -2.89 -0.70 -24.82
CA ILE A 365 -1.90 -0.20 -23.86
C ILE A 365 -0.58 0.16 -24.53
N ASP A 366 -0.12 -0.58 -25.53
CA ASP A 366 1.11 -0.27 -26.26
C ASP A 366 0.98 1.02 -27.07
N GLU A 367 -0.19 1.25 -27.70
CA GLU A 367 -0.52 2.53 -28.33
C GLU A 367 -0.45 3.65 -27.30
N PHE A 368 -1.06 3.47 -26.12
CA PHE A 368 -1.00 4.43 -25.03
C PHE A 368 0.45 4.69 -24.51
N ARG A 369 1.26 3.63 -24.39
CA ARG A 369 2.67 3.71 -23.95
C ARG A 369 3.55 4.45 -24.95
N SER A 370 3.24 4.37 -26.24
CA SER A 370 3.97 5.11 -27.29
C SER A 370 3.90 6.63 -27.09
N TYR A 371 2.74 7.15 -26.66
CA TYR A 371 2.57 8.57 -26.34
C TYR A 371 3.34 9.02 -25.09
N THR A 372 3.84 8.07 -24.29
CA THR A 372 4.55 8.35 -23.04
C THR A 372 6.01 7.90 -23.05
N ASN A 373 6.57 7.67 -24.25
CA ASN A 373 7.96 7.23 -24.47
C ASN A 373 8.34 5.96 -23.69
N ARG A 374 7.37 5.07 -23.44
CA ARG A 374 7.63 3.73 -22.89
C ARG A 374 7.63 2.71 -24.01
N ASN A 375 8.58 1.78 -23.97
CA ASN A 375 8.61 0.63 -24.88
C ASN A 375 7.33 -0.21 -24.74
N GLY A 376 6.95 -0.97 -25.77
CA GLY A 376 5.84 -1.92 -25.69
C GLY A 376 6.06 -3.02 -24.65
N ILE A 377 4.98 -3.65 -24.21
CA ILE A 377 5.00 -4.74 -23.23
C ILE A 377 5.69 -5.97 -23.82
N LYS A 378 6.68 -6.53 -23.12
CA LYS A 378 7.33 -7.78 -23.52
C LYS A 378 6.54 -8.98 -23.00
N VAL A 379 5.74 -9.60 -23.85
CA VAL A 379 5.01 -10.82 -23.49
C VAL A 379 5.97 -12.01 -23.39
N LEU A 380 6.18 -12.52 -22.17
CA LEU A 380 7.05 -13.68 -21.92
C LEU A 380 6.41 -14.97 -22.42
N GLY A 381 5.09 -15.08 -22.25
CA GLY A 381 4.29 -16.16 -22.81
C GLY A 381 3.04 -16.48 -22.03
N VAL A 382 2.24 -17.36 -22.61
CA VAL A 382 1.15 -18.05 -21.94
C VAL A 382 1.73 -19.15 -21.07
N LEU A 383 1.43 -19.11 -19.78
CA LEU A 383 1.78 -20.15 -18.81
C LEU A 383 0.66 -21.19 -18.77
N PRO A 384 0.88 -22.44 -19.21
CA PRO A 384 -0.04 -23.54 -18.94
C PRO A 384 -0.19 -23.70 -17.43
N SER A 385 -1.38 -23.38 -16.90
CA SER A 385 -1.66 -23.32 -15.47
C SER A 385 -2.95 -24.07 -15.15
N LYS A 386 -3.01 -24.73 -13.99
CA LYS A 386 -4.11 -25.64 -13.63
C LYS A 386 -4.32 -26.76 -14.65
N ILE A 387 -3.21 -27.27 -15.20
CA ILE A 387 -3.23 -28.37 -16.16
C ILE A 387 -3.61 -29.67 -15.44
N LEU A 388 -4.50 -30.45 -16.04
CA LEU A 388 -4.91 -31.73 -15.48
C LEU A 388 -3.74 -32.72 -15.48
N THR A 389 -3.57 -33.46 -14.38
CA THR A 389 -2.50 -34.46 -14.20
C THR A 389 -2.75 -35.78 -14.93
N ASN A 390 -3.89 -35.91 -15.63
CA ASN A 390 -4.26 -37.13 -16.33
C ASN A 390 -3.28 -37.42 -17.49
N ALA A 391 -2.65 -38.60 -17.47
CA ALA A 391 -1.64 -39.00 -18.45
C ALA A 391 -2.13 -38.98 -19.91
N ASN A 392 -3.38 -39.36 -20.18
CA ASN A 392 -3.94 -39.32 -21.53
C ASN A 392 -4.13 -37.87 -22.00
N TYR A 393 -4.59 -36.99 -21.12
CA TYR A 393 -4.71 -35.56 -21.42
C TYR A 393 -3.35 -34.94 -21.75
N ILE A 394 -2.33 -35.22 -20.93
CA ILE A 394 -0.95 -34.73 -21.12
C ILE A 394 -0.36 -35.20 -22.45
N LYS A 395 -0.53 -36.49 -22.80
CA LYS A 395 0.06 -37.04 -24.03
C LYS A 395 -0.68 -36.63 -25.30
N ALA A 396 -2.02 -36.57 -25.28
CA ALA A 396 -2.83 -36.47 -26.49
C ALA A 396 -3.46 -35.09 -26.73
N THR A 397 -3.79 -34.36 -25.67
CA THR A 397 -4.60 -33.13 -25.75
C THR A 397 -3.78 -31.88 -25.50
N LEU A 398 -2.96 -31.87 -24.46
CA LEU A 398 -2.17 -30.70 -24.06
C LEU A 398 -1.27 -30.17 -25.19
N PRO A 399 -0.48 -30.99 -25.92
CA PRO A 399 0.39 -30.49 -26.99
C PRO A 399 -0.40 -29.83 -28.13
N LYS A 400 -1.61 -30.33 -28.41
CA LYS A 400 -2.50 -29.72 -29.41
C LYS A 400 -3.02 -28.37 -28.94
N GLN A 401 -3.39 -28.26 -27.66
CA GLN A 401 -3.86 -27.00 -27.08
C GLN A 401 -2.75 -25.95 -27.03
N GLU A 402 -1.53 -26.32 -26.63
CA GLU A 402 -0.35 -25.43 -26.65
C GLU A 402 -0.05 -24.93 -28.06
N LYS A 403 -0.08 -25.81 -29.07
CA LYS A 403 0.13 -25.44 -30.47
C LYS A 403 -0.90 -24.42 -30.97
N VAL A 404 -2.17 -24.57 -30.57
CA VAL A 404 -3.25 -23.63 -30.92
C VAL A 404 -2.96 -22.22 -30.36
N ILE A 405 -2.30 -22.09 -29.21
CA ILE A 405 -1.95 -20.78 -28.65
C ILE A 405 -1.04 -19.99 -29.59
N ALA A 406 0.03 -20.62 -30.05
CA ALA A 406 0.97 -20.01 -30.97
C ALA A 406 0.33 -19.74 -32.35
N GLU A 407 -0.34 -20.73 -32.93
CA GLU A 407 -0.85 -20.63 -34.30
C GLU A 407 -2.05 -19.68 -34.43
N ARG A 408 -2.97 -19.69 -33.46
CA ARG A 408 -4.23 -18.95 -33.55
C ARG A 408 -4.18 -17.60 -32.85
N TYR A 409 -3.47 -17.51 -31.73
CA TYR A 409 -3.43 -16.33 -30.87
C TYR A 409 -2.06 -15.65 -30.86
N GLY A 410 -1.06 -16.21 -31.56
CA GLY A 410 0.28 -15.64 -31.74
C GLY A 410 0.96 -15.20 -30.46
N PHE A 411 0.71 -15.93 -29.36
CA PHE A 411 1.47 -15.76 -28.13
C PHE A 411 2.50 -16.90 -28.02
N PRO A 412 3.72 -16.62 -27.52
CA PRO A 412 4.62 -17.68 -27.11
C PRO A 412 4.00 -18.46 -25.95
N VAL A 413 4.34 -19.74 -25.84
CA VAL A 413 3.94 -20.59 -24.71
C VAL A 413 5.19 -20.84 -23.88
N LEU A 414 5.08 -20.73 -22.56
CA LEU A 414 6.18 -21.08 -21.65
C LEU A 414 6.40 -22.60 -21.64
N GLU A 415 7.64 -23.02 -21.45
CA GLU A 415 8.02 -24.43 -21.41
C GLU A 415 7.52 -25.09 -20.12
N THR A 416 7.57 -24.34 -19.02
CA THR A 416 7.11 -24.77 -17.71
C THR A 416 5.58 -24.86 -17.67
N ARG A 417 5.06 -25.85 -16.94
CA ARG A 417 3.63 -26.11 -16.77
C ARG A 417 3.31 -26.25 -15.29
N ILE A 418 2.26 -25.56 -14.84
CA ILE A 418 1.75 -25.70 -13.47
C ILE A 418 0.52 -26.60 -13.49
N PHE A 419 0.64 -27.76 -12.86
CA PHE A 419 -0.47 -28.72 -12.82
C PHE A 419 -1.40 -28.45 -11.64
N GLN A 420 -2.68 -28.79 -11.83
CA GLN A 420 -3.67 -28.68 -10.78
C GLN A 420 -3.42 -29.75 -9.71
N ARG A 421 -2.93 -29.33 -8.54
CA ARG A 421 -2.72 -30.18 -7.36
C ARG A 421 -3.30 -29.54 -6.12
N GLU A 422 -3.74 -30.37 -5.19
CA GLU A 422 -4.38 -29.93 -3.94
C GLU A 422 -3.39 -29.22 -2.99
N ASP A 423 -2.11 -29.56 -3.06
CA ASP A 423 -1.08 -28.96 -2.21
C ASP A 423 -0.96 -27.44 -2.39
N LEU A 424 -1.19 -26.93 -3.60
CA LEU A 424 -1.24 -25.48 -3.87
C LEU A 424 -2.41 -24.79 -3.15
N SER A 425 -3.60 -25.40 -3.09
CA SER A 425 -4.72 -24.83 -2.33
C SER A 425 -4.46 -24.94 -0.84
N ARG A 426 -4.04 -26.12 -0.38
CA ARG A 426 -3.76 -26.37 1.05
C ARG A 426 -2.66 -25.49 1.62
N ALA A 427 -1.69 -25.09 0.80
CA ALA A 427 -0.65 -24.14 1.22
C ALA A 427 -1.25 -22.77 1.55
N VAL A 428 -2.19 -22.27 0.73
CA VAL A 428 -2.87 -20.99 0.95
C VAL A 428 -3.93 -21.08 2.04
N ASP A 429 -4.63 -22.21 2.14
CA ASP A 429 -5.68 -22.44 3.13
C ASP A 429 -5.14 -22.91 4.49
N ASN A 430 -3.81 -22.88 4.69
CA ASN A 430 -3.17 -23.33 5.92
C ASN A 430 -3.53 -22.42 7.11
N PHE A 431 -3.63 -23.01 8.30
CA PHE A 431 -3.99 -22.32 9.54
C PHE A 431 -3.26 -22.90 10.74
N ILE A 432 -3.11 -22.09 11.79
CA ILE A 432 -2.61 -22.49 13.11
C ILE A 432 -3.80 -22.66 14.05
N LEU A 433 -3.78 -23.74 14.82
CA LEU A 433 -4.75 -24.01 15.89
C LEU A 433 -4.15 -23.62 17.24
N GLU A 434 -4.73 -22.61 17.88
CA GLU A 434 -4.40 -22.21 19.26
C GLU A 434 -5.66 -22.32 20.12
N GLY A 435 -5.82 -23.47 20.80
CA GLY A 435 -7.07 -23.81 21.49
C GLY A 435 -8.21 -23.99 20.48
N ASP A 436 -9.28 -23.21 20.65
CA ASP A 436 -10.46 -23.22 19.76
C ASP A 436 -10.38 -22.19 18.61
N ILE A 437 -9.28 -21.43 18.51
CA ILE A 437 -9.11 -20.36 17.52
C ILE A 437 -8.32 -20.90 16.31
N GLN A 438 -8.91 -20.78 15.12
CA GLN A 438 -8.23 -21.02 13.84
C GLN A 438 -7.73 -19.70 13.27
N THR A 439 -6.41 -19.54 13.17
CA THR A 439 -5.79 -18.34 12.59
C THR A 439 -5.19 -18.68 11.24
N PRO A 440 -5.56 -17.99 10.13
CA PRO A 440 -4.94 -18.19 8.83
C PRO A 440 -3.41 -18.03 8.90
N ASP A 441 -2.68 -19.00 8.36
CA ASP A 441 -1.23 -19.00 8.21
C ASP A 441 -0.85 -19.51 6.82
N PRO A 442 -1.24 -18.79 5.75
CA PRO A 442 -0.94 -19.18 4.39
C PRO A 442 0.57 -19.29 4.18
N LYS A 443 0.97 -20.31 3.44
CA LYS A 443 2.36 -20.58 3.06
C LYS A 443 2.49 -20.65 1.55
N SER A 444 3.67 -20.32 1.04
CA SER A 444 4.10 -20.72 -0.29
C SER A 444 4.26 -22.24 -0.36
N ILE A 445 4.24 -22.80 -1.56
CA ILE A 445 4.45 -24.23 -1.76
C ILE A 445 5.82 -24.70 -1.24
N PHE A 446 6.84 -23.83 -1.27
CA PHE A 446 8.19 -24.12 -0.80
C PHE A 446 8.26 -24.30 0.72
N ASP A 447 7.46 -23.56 1.46
CA ASP A 447 7.44 -23.61 2.92
C ASP A 447 6.40 -24.61 3.43
N PHE A 448 5.33 -24.84 2.66
CA PHE A 448 4.31 -25.83 2.98
C PHE A 448 4.75 -27.27 2.67
N LYS A 449 5.35 -27.48 1.49
CA LYS A 449 5.73 -28.81 0.99
C LYS A 449 6.92 -28.72 0.01
N PRO A 450 8.15 -28.47 0.51
CA PRO A 450 9.34 -28.19 -0.29
C PRO A 450 9.67 -29.28 -1.32
N ASP A 451 9.48 -30.55 -0.96
CA ASP A 451 9.81 -31.69 -1.83
C ASP A 451 8.66 -32.08 -2.79
N SER A 452 7.66 -31.21 -2.96
CA SER A 452 6.54 -31.47 -3.86
C SER A 452 6.90 -31.22 -5.33
N ILE A 453 6.20 -31.92 -6.23
CA ILE A 453 6.28 -31.64 -7.67
C ILE A 453 5.82 -30.19 -7.95
N SER A 454 4.82 -29.70 -7.21
CA SER A 454 4.37 -28.30 -7.33
C SER A 454 5.47 -27.29 -6.99
N ALA A 455 6.31 -27.55 -5.97
CA ALA A 455 7.46 -26.70 -5.66
C ALA A 455 8.52 -26.76 -6.77
N ALA A 456 8.82 -27.95 -7.30
CA ALA A 456 9.74 -28.12 -8.42
C ALA A 456 9.25 -27.37 -9.68
N GLU A 457 7.96 -27.43 -10.00
CA GLU A 457 7.36 -26.70 -11.12
C GLU A 457 7.50 -25.17 -10.98
N PHE A 458 7.34 -24.63 -9.77
CA PHE A 458 7.54 -23.19 -9.53
C PHE A 458 9.02 -22.78 -9.52
N GLU A 459 9.93 -23.66 -9.12
CA GLU A 459 11.37 -23.46 -9.24
C GLU A 459 11.80 -23.41 -10.72
N GLU A 460 11.32 -24.34 -11.53
CA GLU A 460 11.51 -24.35 -12.99
C GLU A 460 10.96 -23.09 -13.64
N LEU A 461 9.75 -22.66 -13.25
CA LEU A 461 9.14 -21.43 -13.75
C LEU A 461 10.01 -20.22 -13.42
N ALA A 462 10.52 -20.11 -12.19
CA ALA A 462 11.40 -19.02 -11.80
C ALA A 462 12.68 -19.00 -12.65
N ASN A 463 13.31 -20.15 -12.88
CA ASN A 463 14.50 -20.24 -13.73
C ASN A 463 14.22 -19.82 -15.18
N GLU A 464 13.10 -20.29 -15.76
CA GLU A 464 12.69 -19.92 -17.11
C GLU A 464 12.46 -18.41 -17.23
N ILE A 465 11.72 -17.82 -16.28
CA ILE A 465 11.42 -16.39 -16.30
C ILE A 465 12.67 -15.54 -16.10
N LEU A 466 13.53 -15.87 -15.13
CA LEU A 466 14.78 -15.15 -14.87
C LEU A 466 15.68 -15.17 -16.12
N SER A 467 15.82 -16.32 -16.76
CA SER A 467 16.54 -16.46 -18.03
C SER A 467 15.97 -15.56 -19.13
N LYS A 468 14.64 -15.58 -19.34
CA LYS A 468 13.97 -14.76 -20.38
C LYS A 468 14.06 -13.25 -20.13
N ILE A 469 14.16 -12.81 -18.87
CA ILE A 469 14.30 -11.38 -18.53
C ILE A 469 15.77 -10.93 -18.41
N GLY A 470 16.73 -11.83 -18.65
CA GLY A 470 18.17 -11.55 -18.64
C GLY A 470 18.77 -11.43 -17.25
N MET A 471 18.16 -12.07 -16.24
CA MET A 471 18.71 -12.18 -14.90
C MET A 471 19.32 -13.58 -14.74
N ARG A 472 20.59 -13.66 -14.37
CA ARG A 472 21.22 -14.97 -14.11
C ARG A 472 20.71 -15.51 -12.75
N PRO A 473 20.30 -16.78 -12.70
CA PRO A 473 19.73 -17.40 -11.50
C PRO A 473 20.74 -17.61 -10.37
#